data_AF-A0ABD2TL91-F1
#
_entry.id   AF-A0ABD2TL91-F1
#
_cell.length_a   1.000
_cell.length_b   1.000
_cell.length_c   1.000
_cell.angle_alpha   90.00
_cell.angle_beta   90.00
_cell.angle_gamma   90.00
#
_symmetry.space_group_name_H-M   'P 1'
#
loop_
_entity.id
_entity.type
_entity.pdbx_description
1 polymer ?
#
loop_
_entity_poly.entity_id
_entity_poly.type
_entity_poly.pdbx_seq_one_letter_code
_entity_poly.pdbx_strand_id
1 'polypeptide(L)'
;MKDQVNDRTDKYGGSLENRCRFALEIVEAVANEIGSDRVGIRISPFANYNESGDTNPSALGLYMVESLNKYDIAYCHVVEPRMKTTCEKIECGESLVPLRKAYKGTFIVAGGYDREDGNRVVVEDGADLVAYGRLFISNPDLPKRFELNAPLNKYNRETFYTSDFVVGYTDYPILETMT
;
A
#
# COMPACT_ATOMS: atom_id res chain seq x y z
N MET A 1 11.01 7.73 -9.76
CA MET A 1 10.66 6.39 -10.29
C MET A 1 9.84 6.47 -11.56
N LYS A 2 8.65 7.07 -11.58
CA LYS A 2 7.71 7.07 -12.71
C LYS A 2 8.25 7.79 -13.97
N ASP A 3 8.18 7.17 -15.15
CA ASP A 3 8.73 7.73 -16.40
C ASP A 3 7.91 8.85 -17.05
N GLN A 4 6.63 9.00 -16.69
CA GLN A 4 5.83 10.14 -17.15
C GLN A 4 6.12 11.42 -16.35
N VAL A 5 6.92 11.32 -15.28
CA VAL A 5 7.36 12.45 -14.45
C VAL A 5 8.87 12.65 -14.53
N ASN A 6 9.64 11.56 -14.50
CA ASN A 6 11.10 11.62 -14.51
C ASN A 6 11.64 11.73 -15.94
N ASP A 7 12.01 12.95 -16.32
CA ASP A 7 12.59 13.34 -17.61
C ASP A 7 14.12 13.51 -17.56
N ARG A 8 14.77 13.04 -16.49
CA ARG A 8 16.21 13.22 -16.29
C ARG A 8 17.03 12.39 -17.27
N THR A 9 18.20 12.92 -17.61
CA THR A 9 19.19 12.27 -18.49
C THR A 9 20.46 11.84 -17.76
N ASP A 10 20.53 12.07 -16.44
CA ASP A 10 21.64 11.67 -15.60
C ASP A 10 21.46 10.26 -15.02
N LYS A 11 22.31 9.90 -14.04
CA LYS A 11 22.26 8.58 -13.38
C LYS A 11 20.96 8.28 -12.61
N TYR A 12 20.02 9.24 -12.51
CA TYR A 12 18.72 9.10 -11.86
C TYR A 12 17.54 9.06 -12.84
N GLY A 13 17.78 9.06 -14.16
CA GLY A 13 16.74 8.99 -15.19
C GLY A 13 17.03 8.00 -16.33
N GLY A 14 16.05 7.84 -17.22
CA GLY A 14 16.09 6.89 -18.32
C GLY A 14 15.73 5.45 -17.89
N SER A 15 16.73 4.61 -17.63
CA SER A 15 16.54 3.19 -17.33
C SER A 15 15.76 2.95 -16.03
N LEU A 16 15.15 1.76 -15.88
CA LEU A 16 14.50 1.36 -14.63
C LEU A 16 15.45 1.45 -13.43
N GLU A 17 16.68 0.96 -13.60
CA GLU A 17 17.73 1.06 -12.58
C GLU A 17 17.94 2.50 -12.14
N ASN A 18 18.17 3.42 -13.07
CA ASN A 18 18.43 4.81 -12.76
C ASN A 18 17.21 5.48 -12.10
N ARG A 19 16.00 5.25 -12.62
CA ARG A 19 14.77 5.84 -12.08
C ARG A 19 14.44 5.34 -10.67
N CYS A 20 14.86 4.13 -10.33
CA CYS A 20 14.69 3.51 -9.02
C CYS A 20 15.83 3.83 -8.05
N ARG A 21 17.00 4.24 -8.56
CA ARG A 21 18.21 4.52 -7.78
C ARG A 21 17.95 5.41 -6.57
N PHE A 22 17.24 6.52 -6.75
CA PHE A 22 16.93 7.44 -5.66
C PHE A 22 16.14 6.77 -4.52
N ALA A 23 15.14 5.95 -4.84
CA ALA A 23 14.35 5.25 -3.82
C ALA A 23 15.17 4.19 -3.09
N LEU A 24 16.04 3.47 -3.81
CA LEU A 24 16.90 2.44 -3.25
C LEU A 24 18.02 3.04 -2.37
N GLU A 25 18.60 4.17 -2.77
CA GLU A 25 19.56 4.93 -1.96
C GLU A 25 18.91 5.43 -0.64
N ILE A 26 17.63 5.83 -0.65
CA ILE A 26 16.89 6.18 0.56
C ILE A 26 16.70 4.96 1.46
N VAL A 27 16.26 3.83 0.90
CA VAL A 27 16.08 2.59 1.68
C VAL A 27 17.37 2.19 2.36
N GLU A 28 18.49 2.23 1.63
CA GLU A 28 19.82 1.95 2.16
C GLU A 28 20.22 2.91 3.27
N ALA A 29 20.07 4.22 3.05
CA ALA A 29 20.43 5.22 4.06
C ALA A 29 19.62 5.07 5.36
N VAL A 30 18.31 4.84 5.25
CA VAL A 30 17.44 4.66 6.43
C VAL A 30 17.72 3.32 7.11
N ALA A 31 17.92 2.23 6.36
CA ALA A 31 18.27 0.93 6.91
C ALA A 31 19.62 0.95 7.64
N ASN A 32 20.59 1.71 7.16
CA ASN A 32 21.87 1.89 7.83
C ASN A 32 21.74 2.66 9.16
N GLU A 33 20.82 3.62 9.24
CA GLU A 33 20.60 4.42 10.45
C GLU A 33 19.81 3.65 11.53
N ILE A 34 18.71 3.00 11.14
CA ILE A 34 17.78 2.40 12.10
C ILE A 34 17.71 0.87 12.04
N GLY A 35 18.54 0.20 11.25
CA GLY A 35 18.44 -1.24 11.04
C GLY A 35 17.30 -1.60 10.06
N SER A 36 17.58 -2.51 9.12
CA SER A 36 16.66 -2.86 8.04
C SER A 36 15.37 -3.53 8.54
N ASP A 37 15.45 -4.29 9.62
CA ASP A 37 14.33 -4.97 10.29
C ASP A 37 13.26 -4.02 10.86
N ARG A 38 13.54 -2.71 10.89
CA ARG A 38 12.59 -1.66 11.28
C ARG A 38 12.18 -0.74 10.13
N VAL A 39 12.62 -1.04 8.91
CA VAL A 39 12.32 -0.25 7.70
C VAL A 39 11.27 -0.97 6.87
N GLY A 40 10.26 -0.22 6.41
CA GLY A 40 9.35 -0.66 5.36
C GLY A 40 9.25 0.38 4.27
N ILE A 41 8.93 -0.06 3.05
CA ILE A 41 8.70 0.84 1.90
C ILE A 41 7.29 0.63 1.35
N ARG A 42 6.63 1.73 0.99
CA ARG A 42 5.33 1.69 0.31
C ARG A 42 5.45 2.13 -1.14
N ILE A 43 4.93 1.34 -2.07
CA ILE A 43 4.94 1.62 -3.51
C ILE A 43 3.55 1.46 -4.14
N SER A 44 3.29 2.23 -5.20
CA SER A 44 2.04 2.18 -5.97
C SER A 44 2.35 2.19 -7.47
N PRO A 45 2.90 1.09 -8.04
CA PRO A 45 3.39 1.08 -9.41
C PRO A 45 2.32 1.47 -10.44
N PHE A 46 1.10 0.97 -10.24
CA PHE A 46 -0.05 1.10 -11.15
C PHE A 46 -0.89 2.38 -10.95
N ALA A 47 -0.63 3.14 -9.89
CA ALA A 47 -1.40 4.35 -9.61
C ALA A 47 -0.94 5.52 -10.50
N ASN A 48 -1.89 6.35 -10.96
CA ASN A 48 -1.61 7.56 -11.73
C ASN A 48 -1.91 8.84 -10.92
N TYR A 49 -2.15 8.71 -9.62
CA TYR A 49 -2.46 9.82 -8.72
C TYR A 49 -1.38 10.92 -8.78
N ASN A 50 -1.80 12.18 -8.68
CA ASN A 50 -0.93 13.35 -8.86
C ASN A 50 -0.14 13.33 -10.18
N GLU A 51 -0.80 12.91 -11.27
CA GLU A 51 -0.23 12.90 -12.63
C GLU A 51 1.08 12.10 -12.73
N SER A 52 1.20 11.03 -11.92
CA SER A 52 2.44 10.26 -11.76
C SER A 52 2.35 8.84 -12.31
N GLY A 53 1.95 8.69 -13.58
CA GLY A 53 1.86 7.38 -14.24
C GLY A 53 3.22 6.83 -14.70
N ASP A 54 3.26 5.53 -15.02
CA ASP A 54 4.39 4.87 -15.67
C ASP A 54 3.92 4.20 -16.96
N THR A 55 4.74 4.19 -18.01
CA THR A 55 4.39 3.47 -19.24
C THR A 55 4.43 1.94 -19.09
N ASN A 56 5.18 1.41 -18.11
CA ASN A 56 5.24 -0.02 -17.82
C ASN A 56 5.28 -0.29 -16.30
N PRO A 57 4.13 -0.10 -15.61
CA PRO A 57 4.05 -0.21 -14.15
C PRO A 57 4.37 -1.62 -13.63
N SER A 58 4.08 -2.67 -14.42
CA SER A 58 4.44 -4.06 -14.08
C SER A 58 5.95 -4.26 -14.03
N ALA A 59 6.70 -3.79 -15.04
CA ALA A 59 8.16 -3.89 -15.06
C ALA A 59 8.79 -3.03 -13.95
N LEU A 60 8.25 -1.83 -13.70
CA LEU A 60 8.68 -0.98 -12.59
C LEU A 60 8.49 -1.67 -11.24
N GLY A 61 7.28 -2.20 -11.00
CA GLY A 61 6.94 -2.89 -9.77
C GLY A 61 7.83 -4.11 -9.53
N LEU A 62 8.00 -4.95 -10.55
CA LEU A 62 8.83 -6.15 -10.48
C LEU A 62 10.29 -5.81 -10.18
N TYR A 63 10.87 -4.84 -10.91
CA TYR A 63 12.24 -4.39 -10.69
C TYR A 63 12.46 -3.88 -9.25
N MET A 64 11.51 -3.10 -8.73
CA MET A 64 11.59 -2.59 -7.37
C MET A 64 11.59 -3.71 -6.33
N VAL A 65 10.63 -4.64 -6.39
CA VAL A 65 10.55 -5.71 -5.38
C VAL A 65 11.73 -6.67 -5.45
N GLU A 66 12.23 -6.99 -6.66
CA GLU A 66 13.44 -7.79 -6.83
C GLU A 66 14.67 -7.08 -6.23
N SER A 67 14.80 -5.77 -6.48
CA SER A 67 15.90 -4.95 -5.96
C SER A 67 15.85 -4.79 -4.45
N LEU A 68 14.66 -4.79 -3.84
CA LEU A 68 14.48 -4.63 -2.39
C LEU A 68 14.96 -5.85 -1.59
N ASN A 69 14.98 -7.04 -2.21
CA ASN A 69 15.39 -8.29 -1.54
C ASN A 69 16.83 -8.27 -0.98
N LYS A 70 17.70 -7.36 -1.46
CA LYS A 70 19.09 -7.23 -0.96
C LYS A 70 19.22 -6.48 0.35
N TYR A 71 18.17 -5.76 0.77
CA TYR A 71 18.21 -4.89 1.95
C TYR A 71 17.64 -5.52 3.21
N ASP A 72 17.01 -6.70 3.10
CA ASP A 72 16.39 -7.42 4.22
C ASP A 72 15.51 -6.50 5.11
N ILE A 73 14.65 -5.72 4.45
CA ILE A 73 13.76 -4.77 5.11
C ILE A 73 12.53 -5.47 5.70
N ALA A 74 11.97 -4.90 6.76
CA ALA A 74 10.82 -5.44 7.49
C ALA A 74 9.64 -5.82 6.59
N TYR A 75 9.27 -4.95 5.64
CA TYR A 75 8.19 -5.24 4.70
C TYR A 75 8.22 -4.40 3.41
N CYS A 76 7.57 -4.91 2.37
CA CYS A 76 7.16 -4.14 1.20
C CYS A 76 5.63 -3.98 1.20
N HIS A 77 5.14 -2.75 1.17
CA HIS A 77 3.71 -2.42 1.17
C HIS A 77 3.30 -1.94 -0.22
N VAL A 78 2.43 -2.67 -0.89
CA VAL A 78 2.03 -2.39 -2.28
C VAL A 78 0.54 -2.05 -2.37
N VAL A 79 0.24 -0.98 -3.11
CA VAL A 79 -1.14 -0.58 -3.41
C VAL A 79 -1.66 -1.34 -4.62
N GLU A 80 -2.86 -1.91 -4.49
CA GLU A 80 -3.55 -2.67 -5.55
C GLU A 80 -3.79 -1.84 -6.83
N PRO A 81 -3.68 -2.45 -8.03
CA PRO A 81 -3.91 -1.77 -9.31
C PRO A 81 -5.32 -1.19 -9.47
N ARG A 82 -6.30 -1.78 -8.77
CA ARG A 82 -7.68 -1.27 -8.73
C ARG A 82 -7.79 0.13 -8.12
N MET A 83 -6.74 0.63 -7.48
CA MET A 83 -6.64 1.99 -6.91
C MET A 83 -5.77 2.90 -7.81
N LYS A 84 -6.26 3.24 -9.02
CA LYS A 84 -5.51 4.15 -9.92
C LYS A 84 -5.52 5.61 -9.43
N THR A 85 -6.62 6.02 -8.82
CA THR A 85 -6.86 7.32 -8.19
C THR A 85 -7.24 7.11 -6.72
N THR A 86 -7.21 8.18 -5.91
CA THR A 86 -7.64 8.09 -4.51
C THR A 86 -9.11 7.71 -4.41
N CYS A 87 -9.40 6.74 -3.53
CA CYS A 87 -10.76 6.36 -3.11
C CYS A 87 -11.68 5.69 -4.15
N GLU A 88 -11.19 5.36 -5.34
CA GLU A 88 -11.98 4.68 -6.38
C GLU A 88 -11.43 3.28 -6.65
N LYS A 89 -12.33 2.29 -6.74
CA LYS A 89 -12.02 0.91 -7.16
C LYS A 89 -12.41 0.81 -8.62
N ILE A 90 -11.44 0.55 -9.49
CA ILE A 90 -11.63 0.40 -10.93
C ILE A 90 -11.34 -1.06 -11.28
N GLU A 91 -12.16 -1.65 -12.16
CA GLU A 91 -11.85 -2.97 -12.70
C GLU A 91 -10.56 -2.90 -13.52
N CYS A 92 -9.64 -3.81 -13.22
CA CYS A 92 -8.33 -3.83 -13.86
C CYS A 92 -7.84 -5.27 -13.97
N GLY A 93 -7.25 -5.63 -15.11
CA GLY A 93 -6.61 -6.94 -15.32
C GLY A 93 -5.19 -7.01 -14.77
N GLU A 94 -4.66 -5.93 -14.22
CA GLU A 94 -3.34 -5.89 -13.59
C GLU A 94 -3.38 -6.58 -12.22
N SER A 95 -2.27 -7.22 -11.83
CA SER A 95 -2.19 -8.05 -10.62
C SER A 95 -0.87 -7.85 -9.87
N LEU A 96 -0.93 -7.92 -8.54
CA LEU A 96 0.25 -7.91 -7.68
C LEU A 96 0.90 -9.29 -7.51
N VAL A 97 0.30 -10.37 -8.01
CA VAL A 97 0.82 -11.75 -7.86
C VAL A 97 2.27 -11.89 -8.35
N PRO A 98 2.69 -11.33 -9.50
CA PRO A 98 4.09 -11.38 -9.91
C PRO A 98 5.03 -10.70 -8.91
N LEU A 99 4.63 -9.56 -8.33
CA LEU A 99 5.41 -8.84 -7.33
C LEU A 99 5.53 -9.65 -6.03
N ARG A 100 4.42 -10.22 -5.55
CA ARG A 100 4.39 -11.09 -4.37
C ARG A 100 5.33 -12.29 -4.52
N LYS A 101 5.36 -12.93 -5.69
CA LYS A 101 6.23 -14.08 -5.99
C LYS A 101 7.72 -13.71 -6.06
N ALA A 102 8.04 -12.48 -6.48
CA ALA A 102 9.41 -12.01 -6.60
C ALA A 102 9.98 -11.46 -5.29
N TYR A 103 9.14 -10.90 -4.41
CA TYR A 103 9.55 -10.42 -3.09
C TYR A 103 9.68 -11.56 -2.08
N LYS A 104 10.77 -11.58 -1.31
CA LYS A 104 11.10 -12.68 -0.38
C LYS A 104 10.74 -12.38 1.08
N GLY A 105 10.48 -11.11 1.42
CA GLY A 105 10.10 -10.70 2.77
C GLY A 105 8.59 -10.57 2.95
N THR A 106 8.18 -9.95 4.05
CA THR A 106 6.76 -9.69 4.36
C THR A 106 6.12 -8.72 3.34
N PHE A 107 5.06 -9.16 2.69
CA PHE A 107 4.34 -8.43 1.65
C PHE A 107 2.99 -7.94 2.18
N ILE A 108 2.82 -6.62 2.28
CA ILE A 108 1.58 -5.98 2.72
C ILE A 108 0.82 -5.47 1.49
N VAL A 109 -0.43 -5.88 1.32
CA VAL A 109 -1.31 -5.34 0.27
C VAL A 109 -2.31 -4.35 0.84
N ALA A 110 -2.67 -3.34 0.05
CA ALA A 110 -3.68 -2.37 0.42
C ALA A 110 -4.46 -1.86 -0.79
N GLY A 111 -5.71 -1.48 -0.56
CA GLY A 111 -6.54 -0.84 -1.58
C GLY A 111 -7.83 -1.59 -1.85
N GLY A 112 -8.95 -1.02 -1.39
CA GLY A 112 -10.29 -1.53 -1.70
C GLY A 112 -10.65 -2.90 -1.11
N TYR A 113 -9.90 -3.38 -0.11
CA TYR A 113 -10.18 -4.63 0.59
C TYR A 113 -11.35 -4.47 1.56
N ASP A 114 -12.21 -5.48 1.60
CA ASP A 114 -13.13 -5.78 2.69
C ASP A 114 -12.60 -7.00 3.49
N ARG A 115 -13.43 -7.57 4.36
CA ARG A 115 -13.06 -8.72 5.19
C ARG A 115 -12.86 -9.97 4.34
N GLU A 116 -13.77 -10.24 3.41
CA GLU A 116 -13.78 -11.43 2.57
C GLU A 116 -12.60 -11.44 1.61
N ASP A 117 -12.37 -10.34 0.87
CA ASP A 117 -11.21 -10.17 -0.01
C ASP A 117 -9.90 -10.26 0.79
N GLY A 118 -9.87 -9.72 2.02
CA GLY A 118 -8.68 -9.73 2.88
C GLY A 118 -8.33 -11.13 3.38
N ASN A 119 -9.33 -11.90 3.83
CA ASN A 119 -9.14 -13.30 4.19
C ASN A 119 -8.68 -14.12 2.97
N ARG A 120 -9.28 -13.89 1.80
CA ARG A 120 -8.96 -14.63 0.59
C ARG A 120 -7.51 -14.42 0.16
N VAL A 121 -7.02 -13.18 0.10
CA VAL A 121 -5.66 -12.91 -0.38
C VAL A 121 -4.58 -13.52 0.53
N VAL A 122 -4.82 -13.61 1.84
CA VAL A 122 -3.89 -14.25 2.78
C VAL A 122 -3.92 -15.77 2.61
N VAL A 123 -5.11 -16.37 2.51
CA VAL A 123 -5.28 -17.82 2.30
C VAL A 123 -4.65 -18.28 0.97
N GLU A 124 -4.72 -17.45 -0.06
CA GLU A 124 -4.17 -17.72 -1.39
C GLU A 124 -2.67 -17.37 -1.53
N ASP A 125 -1.99 -17.01 -0.42
CA ASP A 125 -0.57 -16.59 -0.41
C ASP A 125 -0.28 -15.37 -1.32
N GLY A 126 -1.30 -14.56 -1.58
CA GLY A 126 -1.18 -13.30 -2.31
C GLY A 126 -0.55 -12.17 -1.49
N ALA A 127 -0.62 -12.27 -0.16
CA ALA A 127 -0.01 -11.33 0.79
C ALA A 127 0.12 -11.96 2.18
N ASP A 128 1.06 -11.45 2.99
CA ASP A 128 1.18 -11.83 4.40
C ASP A 128 0.28 -10.97 5.29
N LEU A 129 0.07 -9.70 4.91
CA LEU A 129 -0.70 -8.72 5.68
C LEU A 129 -1.58 -7.87 4.75
N VAL A 130 -2.72 -7.42 5.26
CA VAL A 130 -3.67 -6.55 4.54
C VAL A 130 -3.85 -5.25 5.31
N ALA A 131 -3.60 -4.11 4.64
CA ALA A 131 -3.78 -2.78 5.23
C ALA A 131 -5.14 -2.18 4.86
N TYR A 132 -5.84 -1.66 5.87
CA TYR A 132 -7.15 -1.03 5.74
C TYR A 132 -7.07 0.46 6.09
N GLY A 133 -7.54 1.32 5.18
CA GLY A 133 -7.59 2.77 5.40
C GLY A 133 -8.98 3.24 5.84
N ARG A 134 -9.89 3.43 4.87
CA ARG A 134 -11.24 3.97 5.08
C ARG A 134 -12.07 3.23 6.14
N LEU A 135 -11.97 1.90 6.18
CA LEU A 135 -12.66 1.11 7.19
C LEU A 135 -12.09 1.39 8.58
N PHE A 136 -10.77 1.55 8.71
CA PHE A 136 -10.12 1.84 9.98
C PHE A 136 -10.44 3.27 10.47
N ILE A 137 -10.60 4.25 9.57
CA ILE A 137 -11.06 5.61 9.94
C ILE A 137 -12.39 5.53 10.71
N SER A 138 -13.33 4.73 10.23
CA SER A 138 -14.69 4.66 10.78
C SER A 138 -14.89 3.59 11.84
N ASN A 139 -13.95 2.66 11.97
CA ASN A 139 -14.06 1.50 12.85
C ASN A 139 -12.75 1.40 13.65
N PRO A 140 -12.61 2.12 14.77
CA PRO A 140 -11.39 2.06 15.59
C PRO A 140 -11.10 0.65 16.11
N ASP A 141 -12.12 -0.19 16.21
CA ASP A 141 -12.09 -1.60 16.60
C ASP A 141 -12.26 -2.56 15.40
N LEU A 142 -11.85 -2.15 14.20
CA LEU A 142 -11.99 -2.92 12.96
C LEU A 142 -11.54 -4.38 13.07
N PRO A 143 -10.38 -4.72 13.68
CA PRO A 143 -9.98 -6.12 13.84
C PRO A 143 -11.01 -6.95 14.61
N LYS A 144 -11.60 -6.37 15.68
CA LYS A 144 -12.62 -7.07 16.49
C LYS A 144 -13.92 -7.25 15.71
N ARG A 145 -14.31 -6.25 14.92
CA ARG A 145 -15.48 -6.36 14.02
C ARG A 145 -15.27 -7.45 12.97
N PHE A 146 -14.09 -7.57 12.39
CA PHE A 146 -13.77 -8.64 11.44
C PHE A 146 -13.76 -10.02 12.10
N GLU A 147 -13.19 -10.14 13.29
CA GLU A 147 -13.20 -11.39 14.07
C GLU A 147 -14.63 -11.88 14.31
N LEU A 148 -15.52 -10.98 14.76
CA LEU A 148 -16.91 -11.30 15.10
C LEU A 148 -17.87 -11.28 13.91
N ASN A 149 -17.38 -10.93 12.71
CA ASN A 149 -18.23 -10.62 11.56
C ASN A 149 -19.35 -9.60 11.88
N ALA A 150 -19.01 -8.59 12.68
CA ALA A 150 -19.95 -7.57 13.14
C ALA A 150 -20.18 -6.49 12.08
N PRO A 151 -21.30 -5.75 12.14
CA PRO A 151 -21.54 -4.62 11.25
C PRO A 151 -20.43 -3.56 11.33
N LEU A 152 -20.10 -2.97 10.19
CA LEU A 152 -19.12 -1.89 10.09
C LEU A 152 -19.83 -0.54 10.10
N ASN A 153 -19.27 0.41 10.84
CA ASN A 153 -19.62 1.81 10.72
C ASN A 153 -19.33 2.30 9.29
N LYS A 154 -20.20 3.15 8.76
CA LYS A 154 -19.98 3.80 7.47
C LYS A 154 -19.00 4.96 7.66
N TYR A 155 -17.96 5.02 6.83
CA TYR A 155 -17.07 6.18 6.77
C TYR A 155 -17.78 7.37 6.13
N ASN A 156 -17.48 8.57 6.63
CA ASN A 156 -17.92 9.84 6.04
C ASN A 156 -16.74 10.47 5.29
N ARG A 157 -16.85 10.62 3.97
CA ARG A 157 -15.76 11.19 3.15
C ARG A 157 -15.63 12.69 3.33
N GLU A 158 -16.70 13.38 3.69
CA GLU A 158 -16.72 14.84 3.85
C GLU A 158 -15.86 15.30 5.03
N THR A 159 -15.56 14.40 5.98
CA THR A 159 -14.79 14.67 7.19
C THR A 159 -13.36 14.13 7.14
N PHE A 160 -12.89 13.55 6.03
CA PHE A 160 -11.54 12.98 5.95
C PHE A 160 -10.42 14.02 6.04
N TYR A 161 -10.68 15.23 5.55
CA TYR A 161 -9.69 16.31 5.47
C TYR A 161 -10.25 17.63 6.02
N THR A 162 -11.00 17.56 7.11
CA THR A 162 -11.48 18.72 7.86
C THR A 162 -10.54 19.04 9.02
N SER A 163 -10.69 20.24 9.61
CA SER A 163 -9.91 20.68 10.77
C SER A 163 -10.57 20.39 12.11
N ASP A 164 -11.73 19.74 12.12
CA ASP A 164 -12.42 19.36 13.35
C ASP A 164 -11.69 18.17 13.99
N PHE A 165 -11.43 18.26 15.29
CA PHE A 165 -10.66 17.24 16.03
C PHE A 165 -11.53 16.10 16.57
N VAL A 166 -12.86 16.19 16.46
CA VAL A 166 -13.82 15.20 16.94
C VAL A 166 -14.59 14.61 15.77
N VAL A 167 -15.28 15.45 15.00
CA VAL A 167 -16.31 15.06 14.04
C VAL A 167 -15.70 14.30 12.86
N GLY A 168 -16.02 13.00 12.76
CA GLY A 168 -15.48 12.10 11.74
C GLY A 168 -14.01 11.72 11.97
N TYR A 169 -13.50 11.89 13.20
CA TYR A 169 -12.13 11.54 13.58
C TYR A 169 -12.09 10.64 14.82
N THR A 170 -12.56 11.12 15.98
CA THR A 170 -12.55 10.35 17.24
C THR A 170 -13.95 9.99 17.75
N ASP A 171 -15.01 10.38 17.04
CA ASP A 171 -16.41 10.17 17.42
C ASP A 171 -17.04 8.90 16.82
N TYR A 172 -16.27 8.12 16.06
CA TYR A 172 -16.74 6.82 15.56
C TYR A 172 -16.93 5.81 16.70
N PRO A 173 -18.11 5.18 16.85
CA PRO A 173 -18.40 4.30 17.97
C PRO A 173 -17.65 2.97 17.87
N ILE A 174 -17.23 2.44 19.01
CA ILE A 174 -16.77 1.05 19.17
C ILE A 174 -17.96 0.09 19.31
N LEU A 175 -17.75 -1.21 19.09
CA LEU A 175 -18.74 -2.23 19.39
C LEU A 175 -19.12 -2.16 20.88
N GLU A 176 -20.42 -2.10 21.16
CA GLU A 176 -20.91 -2.27 22.52
C GLU A 176 -20.59 -3.68 23.00
N THR A 177 -19.79 -3.79 24.06
CA THR A 177 -19.63 -5.05 24.78
C THR A 177 -20.95 -5.38 25.45
N MET A 178 -21.59 -6.47 25.04
CA MET A 178 -22.69 -7.05 25.83
C MET A 178 -22.09 -7.51 27.17
N THR A 179 -22.34 -6.75 28.23
CA THR A 179 -22.10 -7.14 29.63
C THR A 179 -23.19 -8.06 30.12
#